data_AF-A0AA35WRE5-F1
#
_entry.id   AF-A0AA35WRE5-F1
#
_cell.length_a   1.000
_cell.length_b   1.000
_cell.length_c   1.000
_cell.angle_alpha   90.00
_cell.angle_beta   90.00
_cell.angle_gamma   90.00
#
_symmetry.space_group_name_H-M   'P 1'
#
loop_
_entity.id
_entity.type
_entity.pdbx_description
1 polymer ?
#
loop_
_entity_poly.entity_id
_entity_poly.type
_entity_poly.pdbx_seq_one_letter_code
_entity_poly.pdbx_strand_id
1 'polypeptide(L)'
;RYNCNRYNEKESKDARNLQAQSRAALDRYLFYCNRYMNHMKSLQMEHKLYEMAHSKMQELQAMNVSWIEAQFVKKAVDVLCQCRQVLMYSYCFAFYLKKNNHTFIFEDNQGDLEMATECLSEYLERDITEDTLSNMKTMVQDKTKYCEMRCRAVLEHVYEGYDNDFWEFTE
;
A
#
# COMPACT_ATOMS: atom_id res chain seq x y z
N ARG A 1 -12.77 13.35 3.20
CA ARG A 1 -11.59 12.54 2.86
C ARG A 1 -11.47 12.56 1.34
N TYR A 2 -10.29 12.90 0.82
CA TYR A 2 -10.02 12.93 -0.62
C TYR A 2 -9.51 11.54 -1.02
N ASN A 3 -10.29 10.77 -1.80
CA ASN A 3 -9.94 9.40 -2.16
C ASN A 3 -9.20 9.41 -3.51
N CYS A 4 -7.87 9.40 -3.46
CA CYS A 4 -7.03 9.32 -4.66
C CYS A 4 -6.96 7.92 -5.26
N ASN A 5 -7.39 6.86 -4.55
CA ASN A 5 -7.29 5.48 -5.02
C ASN A 5 -8.49 5.00 -5.86
N ARG A 6 -9.62 5.73 -5.83
CA ARG A 6 -10.86 5.35 -6.53
C ARG A 6 -10.99 6.00 -7.91
N TYR A 7 -11.31 5.22 -8.94
CA TYR A 7 -11.68 5.76 -10.25
C TYR A 7 -13.18 6.11 -10.29
N ASN A 8 -13.50 7.38 -10.60
CA ASN A 8 -14.87 7.88 -10.66
C ASN A 8 -15.37 7.99 -12.11
N GLU A 9 -16.17 7.02 -12.55
CA GLU A 9 -16.73 6.98 -13.91
C GLU A 9 -17.77 8.08 -14.19
N LYS A 10 -18.29 8.77 -13.16
CA LYS A 10 -19.39 9.73 -13.32
C LYS A 10 -19.03 10.99 -14.11
N GLU A 11 -17.74 11.30 -14.30
CA GLU A 11 -17.33 12.41 -15.17
C GLU A 11 -17.51 12.11 -16.67
N SER A 12 -17.85 10.87 -17.05
CA SER A 12 -17.93 10.43 -18.46
C SER A 12 -19.35 10.14 -18.95
N LYS A 13 -20.40 10.66 -18.30
CA LYS A 13 -21.82 10.36 -18.64
C LYS A 13 -22.28 10.82 -20.02
N ASP A 14 -21.47 11.58 -20.77
CA ASP A 14 -21.73 11.93 -22.17
C ASP A 14 -21.23 10.88 -23.18
N ALA A 15 -20.99 9.63 -22.76
CA ALA A 15 -20.48 8.54 -23.59
C ALA A 15 -21.52 7.89 -24.55
N ARG A 16 -22.31 8.70 -25.27
CA ARG A 16 -23.15 8.22 -26.37
C ARG A 16 -22.38 8.02 -27.69
N ASN A 17 -21.11 8.43 -27.74
CA ASN A 17 -20.23 8.31 -28.91
C ASN A 17 -19.17 7.21 -28.67
N LEU A 18 -18.94 6.33 -29.64
CA LEU A 18 -17.89 5.28 -29.60
C LEU A 18 -16.50 5.85 -29.26
N GLN A 19 -16.20 7.06 -29.74
CA GLN A 19 -14.94 7.75 -29.42
C GLN A 19 -14.83 8.10 -27.92
N ALA A 20 -15.94 8.47 -27.28
CA ALA A 20 -15.97 8.78 -25.86
C ALA A 20 -15.81 7.51 -25.00
N GLN A 21 -16.35 6.37 -25.45
CA GLN A 21 -16.17 5.07 -24.77
C GLN A 21 -14.71 4.61 -24.83
N SER A 22 -14.08 4.69 -26.01
CA SER A 22 -12.66 4.35 -26.16
C SER A 22 -11.76 5.23 -25.28
N ARG A 23 -12.07 6.53 -25.20
CA ARG A 23 -11.35 7.45 -24.31
C ARG A 23 -11.53 7.11 -22.84
N ALA A 24 -12.76 6.84 -22.39
CA ALA A 24 -13.03 6.47 -20.99
C ALA A 24 -12.31 5.17 -20.58
N ALA A 25 -12.29 4.17 -21.47
CA ALA A 25 -11.55 2.92 -21.22
C ALA A 25 -10.03 3.17 -21.09
N LEU A 26 -9.45 4.01 -21.95
CA LEU A 26 -8.04 4.38 -21.87
C LEU A 26 -7.73 5.17 -20.59
N ASP A 27 -8.57 6.15 -20.23
CA ASP A 27 -8.40 6.95 -19.02
C ASP A 27 -8.44 6.06 -17.76
N ARG A 28 -9.36 5.09 -17.73
CA ARG A 28 -9.43 4.07 -16.67
C ARG A 28 -8.16 3.22 -16.62
N TYR A 29 -7.68 2.74 -17.77
CA TYR A 29 -6.43 1.97 -17.82
C TYR A 29 -5.23 2.78 -17.29
N LEU A 30 -5.08 4.03 -17.73
CA LEU A 30 -4.01 4.91 -17.28
C LEU A 30 -4.09 5.17 -15.77
N PHE A 31 -5.28 5.33 -15.21
CA PHE A 31 -5.48 5.52 -13.77
C PHE A 31 -4.88 4.36 -12.96
N TYR A 32 -5.23 3.12 -13.30
CA TYR A 32 -4.76 1.93 -12.57
C TYR A 32 -3.29 1.61 -12.88
N CYS A 33 -2.88 1.72 -14.14
CA CYS A 33 -1.50 1.48 -14.56
C CYS A 33 -0.51 2.46 -13.89
N ASN A 34 -0.85 3.75 -13.83
CA ASN A 34 -0.01 4.73 -13.16
C ASN A 34 0.19 4.41 -11.67
N ARG A 35 -0.85 3.93 -10.98
CA ARG A 35 -0.75 3.56 -9.56
C ARG A 35 0.09 2.31 -9.35
N TYR A 36 -0.12 1.29 -10.16
CA TYR A 36 0.74 0.11 -10.18
C TYR A 36 2.22 0.51 -10.37
N MET A 37 2.51 1.30 -11.40
CA MET A 37 3.88 1.73 -11.73
C MET A 37 4.50 2.60 -10.62
N ASN A 38 3.70 3.45 -9.99
CA ASN A 38 4.15 4.25 -8.85
C ASN A 38 4.55 3.37 -7.66
N HIS A 39 3.71 2.41 -7.26
CA HIS A 39 4.06 1.48 -6.18
C HIS A 39 5.26 0.60 -6.54
N MET A 40 5.38 0.17 -7.79
CA MET A 40 6.55 -0.58 -8.28
C MET A 40 7.83 0.24 -8.15
N LYS A 41 7.78 1.52 -8.53
CA LYS A 41 8.92 2.43 -8.39
C LYS A 41 9.26 2.68 -6.92
N SER A 42 8.26 2.92 -6.07
CA SER A 42 8.47 3.07 -4.62
C SER A 42 9.13 1.83 -4.02
N LEU A 43 8.64 0.63 -4.35
CA LEU A 43 9.24 -0.64 -3.89
C LEU A 43 10.72 -0.77 -4.29
N GLN A 44 11.09 -0.36 -5.51
CA GLN A 44 12.49 -0.34 -5.94
C GLN A 44 13.35 0.63 -5.12
N MET A 45 12.78 1.76 -4.70
CA MET A 45 13.47 2.73 -3.84
C MET A 45 13.58 2.21 -2.40
N GLU A 46 12.55 1.56 -1.89
CA GLU A 46 12.51 0.96 -0.54
C GLU A 46 13.53 -0.15 -0.35
N HIS A 47 13.93 -0.86 -1.41
CA HIS A 47 15.04 -1.82 -1.31
C HIS A 47 16.35 -1.16 -0.82
N LYS A 48 16.53 0.15 -1.03
CA LYS A 48 17.67 0.89 -0.47
C LYS A 48 17.55 1.12 1.04
N LEU A 49 16.34 1.04 1.60
CA LEU A 49 16.12 1.17 3.05
C LEU A 49 16.68 -0.02 3.82
N TYR A 50 16.95 -1.17 3.19
CA TYR A 50 17.62 -2.28 3.87
C TYR A 50 19.02 -1.92 4.35
N GLU A 51 19.78 -1.16 3.57
CA GLU A 51 21.13 -0.70 3.95
C GLU A 51 21.06 0.29 5.13
N MET A 52 20.07 1.19 5.11
CA MET A 52 19.80 2.11 6.22
C MET A 52 19.36 1.35 7.47
N ALA A 53 18.46 0.37 7.35
CA ALA A 53 18.02 -0.46 8.46
C ALA A 53 19.17 -1.25 9.06
N HIS A 54 20.06 -1.81 8.23
CA HIS A 54 21.25 -2.53 8.70
C HIS A 54 22.17 -1.60 9.50
N SER A 55 22.46 -0.42 8.96
CA SER A 55 23.28 0.59 9.64
C SER A 55 22.66 1.03 10.96
N LYS A 56 21.34 1.27 10.97
CA LYS A 56 20.62 1.66 12.17
C LYS A 56 20.64 0.57 13.23
N MET A 57 20.49 -0.69 12.84
CA MET A 57 20.61 -1.82 13.75
C MET A 57 22.00 -1.90 14.40
N GLN A 58 23.07 -1.63 13.65
CA GLN A 58 24.43 -1.59 14.21
C GLN A 58 24.60 -0.44 15.21
N GLU A 59 24.06 0.75 14.93
CA GLU A 59 24.05 1.88 15.87
C GLU A 59 23.32 1.51 17.18
N LEU A 60 22.16 0.87 17.07
CA LEU A 60 21.39 0.39 18.22
C LEU A 60 22.19 -0.59 19.07
N GLN A 61 22.90 -1.53 18.42
CA GLN A 61 23.75 -2.50 19.12
C GLN A 61 24.92 -1.83 19.83
N ALA A 62 25.52 -0.80 19.24
CA ALA A 62 26.56 -0.01 19.90
C ALA A 62 26.03 0.74 21.14
N MET A 63 24.72 1.01 21.21
CA MET A 63 24.02 1.58 22.37
C MET A 63 23.50 0.52 23.35
N ASN A 64 24.03 -0.71 23.33
CA ASN A 64 23.65 -1.85 24.18
C ASN A 64 22.23 -2.41 23.93
N VAL A 65 21.60 -2.14 22.79
CA VAL A 65 20.39 -2.86 22.37
C VAL A 65 20.78 -4.23 21.83
N SER A 66 20.14 -5.30 22.30
CA SER A 66 20.48 -6.64 21.80
C SER A 66 20.17 -6.80 20.31
N TRP A 67 20.85 -7.73 19.63
CA TRP A 67 20.60 -8.03 18.22
C TRP A 67 19.13 -8.35 17.94
N ILE A 68 18.47 -9.07 18.85
CA ILE A 68 17.05 -9.44 18.75
C ILE A 68 16.18 -8.19 18.88
N GLU A 69 16.48 -7.33 19.85
CA GLU A 69 15.73 -6.09 20.07
C GLU A 69 15.89 -5.08 18.95
N ALA A 70 16.98 -5.13 18.17
CA ALA A 70 17.19 -4.26 17.01
C ALA A 70 16.42 -4.72 15.76
N GLN A 71 15.94 -5.97 15.70
CA GLN A 71 15.25 -6.52 14.51
C GLN A 71 13.98 -5.76 14.09
N PHE A 72 13.39 -4.96 14.96
CA PHE A 72 12.17 -4.21 14.63
C PHE A 72 12.36 -3.27 13.44
N VAL A 73 13.57 -2.73 13.25
CA VAL A 73 13.87 -1.83 12.11
C VAL A 73 13.81 -2.60 10.80
N LYS A 74 14.49 -3.76 10.71
CA LYS A 74 14.41 -4.62 9.53
C LYS A 74 12.99 -5.10 9.28
N LYS A 75 12.28 -5.53 10.34
CA LYS A 75 10.88 -5.97 10.23
C LYS A 75 10.00 -4.89 9.60
N ALA A 76 10.19 -3.62 9.98
CA ALA A 76 9.44 -2.52 9.42
C ALA A 76 9.66 -2.36 7.91
N VAL A 77 10.91 -2.48 7.44
CA VAL A 77 11.23 -2.46 6.00
C VAL A 77 10.63 -3.68 5.28
N ASP A 78 10.74 -4.88 5.86
CA ASP A 78 10.13 -6.10 5.30
C ASP A 78 8.62 -5.92 5.07
N VAL A 79 7.91 -5.40 6.08
CA VAL A 79 6.47 -5.14 6.05
C VAL A 79 6.13 -4.03 5.05
N LEU A 80 6.92 -2.95 4.98
CA LEU A 80 6.71 -1.86 4.03
C LEU A 80 6.75 -2.39 2.59
N CYS A 81 7.79 -3.16 2.24
CA CYS A 81 7.94 -3.77 0.93
C CYS A 81 6.78 -4.73 0.61
N GLN A 82 6.35 -5.54 1.58
CA GLN A 82 5.19 -6.41 1.41
C GLN A 82 3.91 -5.62 1.13
N CYS A 83 3.67 -4.54 1.88
CA CYS A 83 2.49 -3.69 1.69
C CYS A 83 2.49 -3.01 0.31
N ARG A 84 3.66 -2.55 -0.19
CA ARG A 84 3.79 -2.04 -1.56
C ARG A 84 3.44 -3.09 -2.61
N GLN A 85 3.93 -4.32 -2.47
CA GLN A 85 3.61 -5.40 -3.40
C GLN A 85 2.11 -5.69 -3.40
N VAL A 86 1.48 -5.77 -2.24
CA VAL A 86 0.03 -5.94 -2.13
C VAL A 86 -0.70 -4.76 -2.78
N LEU A 87 -0.27 -3.51 -2.56
CA LEU A 87 -0.85 -2.34 -3.21
C LEU A 87 -0.74 -2.40 -4.74
N MET A 88 0.43 -2.77 -5.29
CA MET A 88 0.60 -2.98 -6.73
C MET A 88 -0.47 -3.92 -7.29
N TYR A 89 -0.56 -5.14 -6.74
CA TYR A 89 -1.49 -6.14 -7.25
C TYR A 89 -2.95 -5.82 -6.93
N SER A 90 -3.22 -5.08 -5.86
CA SER A 90 -4.56 -4.59 -5.55
C SER A 90 -5.09 -3.66 -6.65
N TYR A 91 -4.23 -2.88 -7.30
CA TYR A 91 -4.63 -2.04 -8.45
C TYR A 91 -4.84 -2.85 -9.72
N CYS A 92 -4.08 -3.93 -9.94
CA CYS A 92 -4.38 -4.88 -11.01
C CYS A 92 -5.73 -5.55 -10.81
N PHE A 93 -6.01 -6.01 -9.59
CA PHE A 93 -7.28 -6.60 -9.21
C PHE A 93 -8.45 -5.62 -9.40
N ALA A 94 -8.32 -4.40 -8.88
CA ALA A 94 -9.32 -3.33 -9.02
C ALA A 94 -9.60 -2.95 -10.48
N PHE A 95 -8.58 -3.00 -11.35
CA PHE A 95 -8.77 -2.75 -12.78
C PHE A 95 -9.71 -3.76 -13.43
N TYR A 96 -9.75 -5.02 -13.03
CA TYR A 96 -10.67 -5.98 -13.66
C TYR A 96 -12.03 -6.05 -12.95
N LEU A 97 -12.19 -5.49 -11.76
CA LEU A 97 -13.45 -5.58 -11.02
C LEU A 97 -14.59 -4.78 -11.66
N LYS A 98 -15.77 -5.42 -11.77
CA LYS A 98 -17.05 -4.73 -11.94
C LYS A 98 -17.53 -4.19 -10.60
N LYS A 99 -18.06 -2.96 -10.59
CA LYS A 99 -18.49 -2.29 -9.36
C LYS A 99 -19.67 -2.99 -8.70
N ASN A 100 -19.55 -3.25 -7.40
CA ASN A 100 -20.62 -3.74 -6.53
C ASN A 100 -20.38 -3.26 -5.09
N ASN A 101 -21.18 -3.72 -4.12
CA ASN A 101 -21.04 -3.29 -2.72
C ASN A 101 -19.67 -3.67 -2.13
N HIS A 102 -19.16 -4.85 -2.46
CA HIS A 102 -17.87 -5.35 -1.97
C HIS A 102 -16.68 -4.61 -2.59
N THR A 103 -16.80 -4.09 -3.82
CA THR A 103 -15.74 -3.26 -4.42
C THR A 103 -15.55 -1.96 -3.65
N PHE A 104 -16.62 -1.35 -3.13
CA PHE A 104 -16.46 -0.14 -2.30
C PHE A 104 -15.71 -0.44 -1.00
N ILE A 105 -16.05 -1.53 -0.32
CA ILE A 105 -15.37 -1.96 0.91
C ILE A 105 -13.89 -2.26 0.62
N PHE A 106 -13.61 -2.98 -0.48
CA PHE A 106 -12.25 -3.23 -0.93
C PHE A 106 -11.47 -1.93 -1.18
N GLU A 107 -12.06 -0.96 -1.89
CA GLU A 107 -11.42 0.34 -2.17
C GLU A 107 -11.18 1.15 -0.89
N ASP A 108 -12.04 1.07 0.13
CA ASP A 108 -11.77 1.73 1.43
C ASP A 108 -10.62 1.05 2.16
N ASN A 109 -10.59 -0.29 2.20
CA ASN A 109 -9.48 -1.05 2.79
C ASN A 109 -8.15 -0.77 2.07
N GLN A 110 -8.18 -0.68 0.73
CA GLN A 110 -7.02 -0.31 -0.08
C GLN A 110 -6.52 1.10 0.25
N GLY A 111 -7.42 2.07 0.38
CA GLY A 111 -7.07 3.45 0.73
C GLY A 111 -6.46 3.55 2.14
N ASP A 112 -7.00 2.80 3.11
CA ASP A 112 -6.43 2.71 4.45
C ASP A 112 -5.02 2.09 4.44
N LEU A 113 -4.81 1.03 3.64
CA LEU A 113 -3.49 0.41 3.46
C LEU A 113 -2.49 1.36 2.82
N GLU A 114 -2.90 2.09 1.77
CA GLU A 114 -2.04 3.06 1.09
C GLU A 114 -1.58 4.15 2.05
N MET A 115 -2.51 4.75 2.80
CA MET A 115 -2.20 5.75 3.81
C MET A 115 -1.25 5.21 4.90
N ALA A 116 -1.51 3.99 5.40
CA ALA A 116 -0.64 3.36 6.39
C ALA A 116 0.77 3.14 5.84
N THR A 117 0.87 2.67 4.60
CA THR A 117 2.14 2.39 3.89
C THR A 117 2.95 3.67 3.72
N GLU A 118 2.35 4.77 3.25
CA GLU A 118 3.05 6.06 3.14
C GLU A 118 3.50 6.58 4.51
N CYS A 119 2.65 6.46 5.54
CA CYS A 119 2.98 6.88 6.90
C CYS A 119 4.17 6.10 7.51
N LEU A 120 4.38 4.84 7.10
CA LEU A 120 5.53 4.04 7.50
C LEU A 120 6.77 4.39 6.66
N SER A 121 6.61 4.53 5.34
CA SER A 121 7.67 4.93 4.41
C SER A 121 8.29 6.26 4.83
N GLU A 122 7.48 7.29 5.06
CA GLU A 122 7.94 8.62 5.44
C GLU A 122 8.74 8.59 6.76
N TYR A 123 8.24 7.85 7.75
CA TYR A 123 8.91 7.74 9.05
C TYR A 123 10.27 7.04 8.94
N LEU A 124 10.36 5.97 8.14
CA LEU A 124 11.62 5.25 7.90
C LEU A 124 12.63 6.05 7.05
N GLU A 125 12.15 6.93 6.17
CA GLU A 125 13.00 7.73 5.29
C GLU A 125 13.54 9.00 5.96
N ARG A 126 12.78 9.59 6.91
CA ARG A 126 13.06 10.93 7.44
C ARG A 126 13.25 10.91 8.95
N ASP A 127 12.20 10.51 9.66
CA ASP A 127 12.06 10.79 11.09
C ASP A 127 12.90 9.85 11.97
N ILE A 128 13.20 8.64 11.49
CA ILE A 128 13.95 7.62 12.25
C ILE A 128 15.35 8.08 12.68
N THR A 129 15.91 9.12 12.03
CA THR A 129 17.25 9.63 12.37
C THR A 129 17.24 10.68 13.47
N GLU A 130 16.10 11.34 13.71
CA GLU A 130 15.97 12.47 14.63
C GLU A 130 15.34 12.09 15.99
N ASP A 131 14.80 10.88 16.09
CA ASP A 131 14.05 10.44 17.27
C ASP A 131 14.90 9.79 18.38
N THR A 132 14.44 9.92 19.62
CA THR A 132 15.00 9.16 20.75
C THR A 132 14.75 7.67 20.58
N LEU A 133 15.64 6.81 21.10
CA LEU A 133 15.52 5.35 20.98
C LEU A 133 14.15 4.81 21.41
N SER A 134 13.63 5.28 22.56
CA SER A 134 12.35 4.82 23.09
C SER A 134 11.17 5.20 22.19
N ASN A 135 11.17 6.44 21.69
CA ASN A 135 10.12 6.92 20.78
C ASN A 135 10.20 6.20 19.44
N MET A 136 11.41 6.09 18.87
CA MET A 136 11.67 5.37 17.63
C MET A 136 11.13 3.96 17.67
N LYS A 137 11.47 3.19 18.71
CA LYS A 137 11.02 1.81 18.86
C LYS A 137 9.49 1.72 18.84
N THR A 138 8.83 2.57 19.64
CA THR A 138 7.37 2.61 19.74
C THR A 138 6.73 2.98 18.40
N MET A 139 7.17 4.07 17.78
CA MET A 139 6.62 4.59 16.53
C MET A 139 6.79 3.61 15.37
N VAL A 140 7.97 3.01 15.22
CA VAL A 140 8.21 2.00 14.17
C VAL A 140 7.32 0.79 14.40
N GLN A 141 7.24 0.27 15.62
CA GLN A 141 6.43 -0.92 15.92
C GLN A 141 4.94 -0.67 15.68
N ASP A 142 4.41 0.48 16.12
CA ASP A 142 2.99 0.82 15.97
C ASP A 142 2.61 1.01 14.49
N LYS A 143 3.39 1.78 13.72
CA LYS A 143 3.16 1.97 12.29
C LYS A 143 3.28 0.66 11.51
N THR A 144 4.27 -0.17 11.83
CA THR A 144 4.47 -1.50 11.22
C THR A 144 3.27 -2.39 11.48
N LYS A 145 2.83 -2.49 12.74
CA LYS A 145 1.68 -3.31 13.13
C LYS A 145 0.40 -2.83 12.46
N TYR A 146 0.21 -1.52 12.35
CA TYR A 146 -0.95 -0.95 11.67
C TYR A 146 -0.95 -1.28 10.17
N CYS A 147 0.20 -1.18 9.49
CA CYS A 147 0.35 -1.63 8.09
C CYS A 147 0.00 -3.11 7.94
N GLU A 148 0.57 -3.99 8.77
CA GLU A 148 0.25 -5.44 8.75
C GLU A 148 -1.26 -5.67 8.92
N MET A 149 -1.92 -4.95 9.82
CA MET A 149 -3.36 -5.05 10.04
C MET A 149 -4.18 -4.58 8.84
N ARG A 150 -3.80 -3.49 8.17
CA ARG A 150 -4.50 -2.99 6.97
C ARG A 150 -4.27 -3.92 5.78
N CYS A 151 -3.05 -4.43 5.62
CA CYS A 151 -2.71 -5.39 4.58
C CYS A 151 -3.54 -6.66 4.74
N ARG A 152 -3.67 -7.17 5.96
CA ARG A 152 -4.50 -8.33 6.26
C ARG A 152 -5.97 -8.07 5.94
N ALA A 153 -6.51 -6.92 6.31
CA ALA A 153 -7.90 -6.57 6.02
C ALA A 153 -8.20 -6.53 4.51
N VAL A 154 -7.26 -6.04 3.68
CA VAL A 154 -7.40 -6.09 2.22
C VAL A 154 -7.43 -7.54 1.74
N LEU A 155 -6.48 -8.37 2.17
CA LEU A 155 -6.36 -9.75 1.71
C LEU A 155 -7.53 -10.62 2.18
N GLU A 156 -7.92 -10.54 3.45
CA GLU A 156 -9.05 -11.27 4.03
C GLU A 156 -10.35 -10.95 3.29
N HIS A 157 -10.63 -9.67 3.01
CA HIS A 157 -11.83 -9.28 2.26
C HIS A 157 -11.82 -9.80 0.82
N VAL A 158 -10.66 -9.81 0.17
CA VAL A 158 -10.50 -10.40 -1.17
C VAL A 158 -10.74 -11.91 -1.15
N TYR A 159 -10.18 -12.63 -0.18
CA TYR A 159 -10.37 -14.08 -0.04
C TYR A 159 -11.82 -14.43 0.29
N GLU A 160 -12.45 -13.74 1.24
CA GLU A 160 -13.87 -13.90 1.55
C GLU A 160 -14.74 -13.71 0.31
N GLY A 161 -14.40 -12.72 -0.53
CA GLY A 161 -15.13 -12.50 -1.77
C GLY A 161 -14.91 -13.55 -2.85
N TYR A 162 -13.81 -14.30 -2.82
CA TYR A 162 -13.68 -15.49 -3.66
C TYR A 162 -14.52 -16.65 -3.11
N ASP A 163 -14.53 -16.85 -1.80
CA ASP A 163 -15.29 -17.95 -1.16
C ASP A 163 -16.82 -17.79 -1.32
N ASN A 164 -17.29 -16.56 -1.49
CA ASN A 164 -18.71 -16.23 -1.59
C ASN A 164 -19.14 -15.65 -2.95
N ASP A 165 -18.29 -15.77 -3.99
CA ASP A 165 -18.56 -15.29 -5.35
C ASP A 165 -18.96 -13.79 -5.44
N PHE A 166 -18.34 -12.93 -4.62
CA PHE A 166 -18.58 -11.48 -4.63
C PHE A 166 -17.97 -10.79 -5.85
N TRP A 167 -16.98 -11.39 -6.50
CA TRP A 167 -16.18 -10.73 -7.54
C TRP A 167 -16.67 -11.07 -8.94
N GLU A 168 -17.11 -10.04 -9.67
CA GLU A 168 -17.30 -10.11 -11.11
C GLU A 168 -16.19 -9.34 -11.82
N PHE A 169 -15.67 -9.91 -12.91
CA PHE A 169 -14.59 -9.29 -13.68
C PHE A 169 -15.06 -8.86 -15.07
N THR A 170 -14.49 -7.75 -15.57
CA THR A 170 -14.62 -7.31 -16.96
C THR A 170 -13.66 -8.12 -17.84
N GLU A 171 -14.14 -8.57 -19.01
CA GLU A 171 -13.30 -9.18 -20.07
C GLU A 171 -12.25 -8.21 -20.63
#